data_AF-A0A454VYD3-F1
#
_entry.id   AF-A0A454VYD3-F1
#
_cell.length_a   1.000
_cell.length_b   1.000
_cell.length_c   1.000
_cell.angle_alpha   90.00
_cell.angle_beta   90.00
_cell.angle_gamma   90.00
#
_symmetry.space_group_name_H-M   'P 1'
#
loop_
_entity.id
_entity.type
_entity.pdbx_description
1 polymer ?
#
loop_
_entity_poly.entity_id
_entity_poly.type
_entity_poly.pdbx_seq_one_letter_code
_entity_poly.pdbx_strand_id
1 'polypeptide(L)'
;MSYDTQVPPAAPHRVMRNGLGTAALILGIIGTLSGIVPLLFWLAGILGLIALVLGLVGKGRVKRGEADNKGMALTGALLGLAALVLSVVGAVITFTAVSDAVDEIDKAIKETAPKDPAAKNLADGDTSVYDDDLKVTVSDPKAYKPSEFAAGHTEGNKAYQVTVVVENGGKKKFDATLVTLTGRAGTNGVAAEPL
;
A
#
# COMPACT_ATOMS: atom_id res chain seq x y z
N MET A 1 -5.19 -51.29 -73.34
CA MET A 1 -5.39 -49.82 -73.23
C MET A 1 -5.59 -49.53 -71.74
N SER A 2 -4.49 -49.33 -71.01
CA SER A 2 -4.56 -49.00 -69.57
C SER A 2 -4.76 -47.50 -69.45
N TYR A 3 -5.81 -47.09 -68.74
CA TYR A 3 -6.05 -45.69 -68.41
C TYR A 3 -5.30 -45.38 -67.12
N ASP A 4 -4.26 -44.54 -67.21
CA ASP A 4 -3.67 -43.89 -66.04
C ASP A 4 -4.68 -42.91 -65.46
N THR A 5 -5.29 -43.26 -64.33
CA THR A 5 -6.10 -42.33 -63.54
C THR A 5 -5.16 -41.46 -62.71
N GLN A 6 -4.69 -40.35 -63.30
CA GLN A 6 -4.02 -39.30 -62.53
C GLN A 6 -5.01 -38.72 -61.52
N VAL A 7 -4.85 -39.06 -60.24
CA VAL A 7 -5.59 -38.46 -59.14
C VAL A 7 -5.15 -37.00 -59.03
N PRO A 8 -6.07 -36.01 -59.06
CA PRO A 8 -5.71 -34.61 -58.90
C PRO A 8 -4.97 -34.39 -57.57
N PRO A 9 -3.92 -33.55 -57.53
CA PRO A 9 -3.24 -33.23 -56.28
C PRO A 9 -4.25 -32.62 -55.29
N ALA A 10 -4.35 -33.22 -54.10
CA ALA A 10 -5.22 -32.72 -53.05
C ALA A 10 -4.82 -31.28 -52.68
N ALA A 11 -5.79 -30.35 -52.69
CA ALA A 11 -5.55 -28.97 -52.30
C ALA A 11 -5.05 -28.92 -50.84
N PRO A 12 -4.07 -28.06 -50.50
CA PRO A 12 -3.54 -27.97 -49.16
C PRO A 12 -4.63 -27.52 -48.17
N HIS A 13 -4.83 -28.30 -47.11
CA HIS A 13 -5.76 -27.96 -46.03
C HIS A 13 -5.16 -26.82 -45.18
N ARG A 14 -5.69 -25.61 -45.29
CA ARG A 14 -5.28 -24.49 -44.42
C ARG A 14 -5.91 -24.68 -43.05
N VAL A 15 -5.09 -24.98 -42.04
CA VAL A 15 -5.54 -25.07 -40.65
C VAL A 15 -5.88 -23.67 -40.14
N MET A 16 -7.12 -23.49 -39.69
CA MET A 16 -7.63 -22.20 -39.20
C MET A 16 -7.19 -21.94 -37.75
N ARG A 17 -6.77 -20.71 -37.46
CA ARG A 17 -6.06 -20.33 -36.22
C ARG A 17 -6.98 -19.63 -35.22
N ASN A 18 -8.00 -20.36 -34.76
CA ASN A 18 -9.09 -19.83 -33.93
C ASN A 18 -8.75 -19.62 -32.44
N GLY A 19 -7.59 -20.10 -31.97
CA GLY A 19 -7.25 -20.10 -30.53
C GLY A 19 -7.35 -18.73 -29.84
N LEU A 20 -6.99 -17.63 -30.51
CA LEU A 20 -7.07 -16.29 -29.92
C LEU A 20 -8.51 -15.85 -29.64
N GLY A 21 -9.44 -16.09 -30.57
CA GLY A 21 -10.83 -15.69 -30.39
C GLY A 21 -11.53 -16.48 -29.28
N THR A 22 -11.23 -17.78 -29.17
CA THR A 22 -11.76 -18.63 -28.10
C THR A 22 -11.17 -18.25 -26.74
N ALA A 23 -9.86 -18.02 -26.65
CA ALA A 23 -9.22 -17.56 -25.41
C ALA A 23 -9.77 -16.20 -24.95
N ALA A 24 -9.94 -15.25 -25.88
CA ALA A 24 -10.53 -13.96 -25.58
C ALA A 24 -11.95 -14.08 -25.01
N LEU A 25 -12.76 -14.99 -25.56
CA LEU A 25 -14.12 -15.24 -25.07
C LEU A 25 -14.11 -15.78 -23.64
N ILE A 26 -13.32 -16.81 -23.36
CA ILE A 26 -13.26 -17.45 -22.03
C ILE A 26 -12.77 -16.45 -20.99
N LEU A 27 -11.66 -15.75 -21.27
CA LEU A 27 -11.10 -14.75 -20.36
C LEU A 27 -12.04 -13.55 -20.16
N GLY A 28 -12.76 -13.14 -21.21
CA GLY A 28 -13.75 -12.08 -21.11
C GLY A 28 -14.91 -12.46 -20.20
N ILE A 29 -15.42 -13.70 -20.29
CA ILE A 29 -16.48 -14.21 -19.41
C ILE A 29 -15.98 -14.26 -17.96
N ILE A 30 -14.83 -14.89 -17.71
CA ILE A 30 -14.27 -15.00 -16.36
C ILE A 30 -14.01 -13.60 -15.78
N GLY A 31 -13.38 -12.71 -16.54
CA GLY A 31 -13.11 -11.34 -16.11
C GLY A 31 -14.39 -10.56 -15.79
N THR A 32 -15.44 -10.71 -16.60
CA THR A 32 -16.73 -10.03 -16.36
C THR A 32 -17.39 -10.56 -15.10
N LEU A 33 -17.42 -11.88 -14.90
CA LEU A 33 -17.97 -12.51 -13.70
C LEU A 33 -17.18 -12.13 -12.44
N SER A 34 -15.84 -12.07 -12.53
CA SER A 34 -15.00 -11.56 -11.45
C SER A 34 -15.31 -10.09 -11.14
N GLY A 35 -15.62 -9.27 -12.14
CA GLY A 35 -15.93 -7.85 -11.98
C GLY A 35 -17.23 -7.56 -11.21
N ILE A 36 -18.12 -8.55 -11.08
CA ILE A 36 -19.35 -8.42 -10.27
C ILE A 36 -19.01 -8.47 -8.77
N VAL A 37 -17.95 -9.18 -8.38
CA VAL A 37 -17.54 -9.31 -6.99
C VAL A 37 -16.59 -8.15 -6.66
N PRO A 38 -16.96 -7.21 -5.76
CA PRO A 38 -16.15 -6.02 -5.50
C PRO A 38 -14.71 -6.33 -5.11
N LEU A 39 -14.47 -7.38 -4.33
CA LEU A 39 -13.13 -7.84 -3.91
C LEU A 39 -12.24 -8.37 -5.04
N LEU A 40 -12.83 -8.76 -6.18
CA LEU A 40 -12.10 -9.34 -7.33
C LEU A 40 -11.90 -8.33 -8.46
N PHE A 41 -12.10 -7.03 -8.20
CA PHE A 41 -11.99 -5.98 -9.21
C PHE A 41 -10.63 -5.99 -9.92
N TRP A 42 -9.52 -6.24 -9.21
CA TRP A 42 -8.18 -6.26 -9.78
C TRP A 42 -7.99 -7.42 -10.77
N LEU A 43 -8.57 -8.59 -10.46
CA LEU A 43 -8.56 -9.77 -11.33
C LEU A 43 -9.39 -9.52 -12.59
N ALA A 44 -10.57 -8.89 -12.44
CA ALA A 44 -11.40 -8.48 -13.56
C ALA A 44 -10.65 -7.56 -14.54
N GLY A 45 -9.82 -6.65 -14.01
CA GLY A 45 -9.01 -5.74 -14.81
C GLY A 45 -7.95 -6.46 -15.64
N ILE A 46 -7.18 -7.35 -15.00
CA ILE A 46 -6.11 -8.12 -15.67
C ILE A 46 -6.71 -9.03 -16.75
N LEU A 47 -7.73 -9.81 -16.40
CA LEU A 47 -8.38 -10.72 -17.33
C LEU A 47 -9.10 -9.97 -18.46
N GLY A 48 -9.75 -8.86 -18.13
CA GLY A 48 -10.41 -7.98 -19.10
C GLY A 48 -9.44 -7.41 -20.13
N LEU A 49 -8.28 -6.94 -19.68
CA LEU A 49 -7.23 -6.42 -20.57
C LEU A 49 -6.72 -7.49 -21.52
N ILE A 50 -6.40 -8.68 -21.00
CA ILE A 50 -5.92 -9.79 -21.82
C ILE A 50 -6.99 -10.20 -22.84
N ALA A 51 -8.24 -10.36 -22.40
CA ALA A 51 -9.36 -10.69 -23.27
C ALA A 51 -9.55 -9.67 -24.39
N LEU A 52 -9.47 -8.38 -24.06
CA LEU A 52 -9.57 -7.29 -25.02
C LEU A 52 -8.48 -7.38 -26.09
N VAL A 53 -7.22 -7.52 -25.68
CA VAL A 53 -6.08 -7.61 -26.61
C VAL A 53 -6.18 -8.85 -27.50
N LEU A 54 -6.42 -10.03 -26.91
CA LEU A 54 -6.53 -11.28 -27.68
C LEU A 54 -7.72 -11.25 -28.65
N GLY A 55 -8.84 -10.64 -28.25
CA GLY A 55 -10.02 -10.49 -29.10
C GLY A 55 -9.78 -9.57 -30.28
N LEU A 56 -9.10 -8.44 -30.06
CA LEU A 56 -8.71 -7.51 -31.14
C LEU A 56 -7.71 -8.15 -32.12
N VAL A 57 -6.69 -8.86 -31.62
CA VAL A 57 -5.73 -9.59 -32.47
C VAL A 57 -6.42 -10.73 -33.21
N GLY A 58 -7.33 -11.48 -32.56
CA GLY A 58 -8.15 -12.51 -33.17
C GLY A 58 -9.02 -11.98 -34.31
N LYS A 59 -9.67 -10.82 -34.11
CA LYS A 59 -10.42 -10.12 -35.17
C LYS A 59 -9.52 -9.74 -36.34
N GLY A 60 -8.27 -9.33 -36.08
CA GLY A 60 -7.26 -9.09 -37.12
C GLY A 60 -6.92 -10.34 -37.93
N ARG A 61 -6.78 -11.50 -37.28
CA ARG A 61 -6.56 -12.80 -37.95
C ARG A 61 -7.72 -13.19 -38.86
N VAL A 62 -8.96 -12.96 -38.41
CA VAL A 62 -10.14 -13.23 -39.22
C VAL A 62 -10.16 -12.35 -40.48
N LYS A 63 -9.79 -11.07 -40.36
CA LYS A 63 -9.68 -10.19 -41.53
C LYS A 63 -8.65 -10.66 -42.56
N ARG A 64 -7.60 -11.38 -42.13
CA ARG A 64 -6.56 -11.94 -43.02
C ARG A 64 -6.90 -13.33 -43.57
N GLY A 65 -8.07 -13.89 -43.24
CA GLY A 65 -8.45 -15.25 -43.63
C GLY A 65 -7.63 -16.34 -42.90
N GLU A 66 -6.98 -15.99 -41.79
CA GLU A 66 -6.22 -16.95 -40.96
C GLU A 66 -7.11 -17.65 -39.91
N ALA A 67 -8.33 -17.13 -39.69
CA ALA A 67 -9.30 -17.62 -38.71
C ALA A 67 -10.73 -17.32 -39.23
N ASP A 68 -11.74 -18.04 -38.75
CA ASP A 68 -13.16 -17.82 -39.11
C ASP A 68 -14.03 -17.43 -37.90
N ASN A 69 -13.50 -17.46 -36.69
CA ASN A 69 -14.26 -17.24 -35.46
C ASN A 69 -14.48 -15.76 -35.09
N LYS A 70 -14.96 -14.95 -36.04
CA LYS A 70 -15.20 -13.51 -35.86
C LYS A 70 -16.07 -13.18 -34.66
N GLY A 71 -17.15 -13.95 -34.47
CA GLY A 71 -18.11 -13.76 -33.38
C GLY A 71 -17.44 -13.90 -32.02
N MET A 72 -16.71 -15.01 -31.81
CA MET A 72 -15.99 -15.26 -30.56
C MET A 72 -14.95 -14.18 -30.26
N ALA A 73 -14.16 -13.80 -31.26
CA ALA A 73 -13.14 -12.76 -31.10
C ALA A 73 -13.75 -11.39 -30.74
N LEU A 74 -14.88 -11.01 -31.36
CA LEU A 74 -15.56 -9.75 -31.09
C LEU A 74 -16.23 -9.76 -29.71
N THR A 75 -17.00 -10.81 -29.40
CA THR A 75 -17.69 -10.93 -28.10
C THR A 75 -16.69 -10.99 -26.96
N GLY A 76 -15.58 -11.73 -27.11
CA GLY A 76 -14.50 -11.75 -26.13
C GLY A 76 -13.85 -10.39 -25.91
N ALA A 77 -13.63 -9.62 -26.98
CA ALA A 77 -13.12 -8.25 -26.85
C ALA A 77 -14.08 -7.32 -26.11
N LEU A 78 -15.38 -7.39 -26.42
CA LEU A 78 -16.41 -6.57 -25.78
C LEU A 78 -16.59 -6.93 -24.30
N LEU A 79 -16.59 -8.23 -23.95
CA LEU A 79 -16.59 -8.68 -22.57
C LEU A 79 -15.31 -8.25 -21.83
N GLY A 80 -14.15 -8.30 -22.49
CA GLY A 80 -12.90 -7.80 -21.92
C GLY A 80 -12.97 -6.30 -21.59
N LEU A 81 -13.56 -5.50 -22.48
CA LEU A 81 -13.81 -4.08 -22.23
C LEU A 81 -14.78 -3.86 -21.06
N ALA A 82 -15.87 -4.63 -21.01
CA ALA A 82 -16.83 -4.55 -19.90
C ALA A 82 -16.18 -4.91 -18.55
N ALA A 83 -15.37 -5.97 -18.52
CA ALA A 83 -14.60 -6.38 -17.34
C ALA A 83 -13.62 -5.30 -16.88
N LEU A 84 -12.96 -4.59 -17.81
CA LEU A 84 -12.11 -3.44 -17.48
C LEU A 84 -12.90 -2.30 -16.84
N VAL A 85 -14.08 -1.97 -17.39
CA VAL A 85 -14.93 -0.94 -16.80
C VAL A 85 -15.38 -1.34 -15.40
N LEU A 86 -15.84 -2.59 -15.22
CA LEU A 86 -16.22 -3.13 -13.91
C LEU A 86 -15.05 -3.11 -12.91
N SER A 87 -13.83 -3.39 -13.38
CA SER A 87 -12.62 -3.31 -12.55
C SER A 87 -12.39 -1.90 -12.01
N VAL A 88 -12.50 -0.88 -12.87
CA VAL A 88 -12.33 0.52 -12.46
C VAL A 88 -13.43 0.93 -11.48
N VAL A 89 -14.68 0.57 -11.76
CA VAL A 89 -15.81 0.86 -10.86
C VAL A 89 -15.62 0.19 -9.50
N GLY A 90 -15.27 -1.09 -9.49
CA GLY A 90 -15.00 -1.85 -8.26
C GLY A 90 -13.82 -1.29 -7.46
N ALA A 91 -12.77 -0.83 -8.15
CA ALA A 91 -11.63 -0.15 -7.52
C ALA A 91 -12.10 1.13 -6.80
N VAL A 92 -12.82 2.01 -7.50
CA VAL A 92 -13.30 3.27 -6.93
C VAL A 92 -14.15 3.01 -5.69
N ILE A 93 -15.15 2.13 -5.78
CA ILE A 93 -16.04 1.81 -4.65
C ILE A 93 -15.25 1.25 -3.45
N THR A 94 -14.28 0.37 -3.72
CA THR A 94 -13.48 -0.27 -2.66
C THR A 94 -12.55 0.75 -2.00
N PHE A 95 -11.85 1.58 -2.78
CA PHE A 95 -10.94 2.59 -2.24
C PHE A 95 -11.68 3.69 -1.48
N THR A 96 -12.85 4.12 -1.93
CA THR A 96 -13.66 5.09 -1.17
C THR A 96 -14.11 4.51 0.16
N ALA A 97 -14.66 3.27 0.16
CA ALA A 97 -15.10 2.62 1.39
C ALA A 97 -13.96 2.37 2.39
N VAL A 98 -12.77 2.00 1.90
CA VAL A 98 -11.58 1.82 2.74
C VAL A 98 -11.10 3.16 3.30
N SER A 99 -11.11 4.23 2.50
CA SER A 99 -10.67 5.56 2.96
C SER A 99 -11.60 6.09 4.04
N ASP A 100 -12.92 5.99 3.85
CA ASP A 100 -13.91 6.40 4.85
C ASP A 100 -13.73 5.62 6.17
N ALA A 101 -13.51 4.31 6.09
CA ALA A 101 -13.27 3.47 7.26
C ALA A 101 -11.96 3.82 7.99
N VAL A 102 -10.90 4.12 7.24
CA VAL A 102 -9.62 4.58 7.83
C VAL A 102 -9.77 5.94 8.50
N ASP A 103 -10.49 6.89 7.89
CA ASP A 103 -10.75 8.20 8.47
C ASP A 103 -11.56 8.12 9.77
N GLU A 104 -12.54 7.21 9.83
CA GLU A 104 -13.32 6.96 11.05
C GLU A 104 -12.46 6.37 12.17
N ILE A 105 -11.60 5.40 11.84
CA ILE A 105 -10.63 4.81 12.78
C ILE A 105 -9.65 5.88 13.26
N ASP A 106 -9.09 6.69 12.37
CA ASP A 106 -8.17 7.78 12.71
C ASP A 106 -8.83 8.81 13.63
N LYS A 107 -10.11 9.13 13.40
CA LYS A 107 -10.88 10.01 14.28
C LYS A 107 -11.08 9.38 15.66
N ALA A 108 -11.48 8.11 15.72
CA ALA A 108 -11.66 7.39 16.97
C ALA A 108 -10.35 7.30 17.76
N ILE A 109 -9.22 7.05 17.09
CA ILE A 109 -7.89 7.07 17.69
C ILE A 109 -7.56 8.48 18.20
N LYS A 110 -7.83 9.56 17.44
CA LYS A 110 -7.57 10.94 17.92
C LYS A 110 -8.45 11.34 19.12
N GLU A 111 -9.66 10.82 19.23
CA GLU A 111 -10.56 11.06 20.37
C GLU A 111 -10.19 10.23 21.61
N THR A 112 -9.62 9.03 21.42
CA THR A 112 -9.30 8.09 22.51
C THR A 112 -7.82 8.07 22.90
N ALA A 113 -6.94 8.55 22.03
CA ALA A 113 -5.55 8.79 22.36
C ALA A 113 -5.50 9.76 23.55
N PRO A 114 -4.66 9.50 24.57
CA PRO A 114 -4.25 10.56 25.47
C PRO A 114 -3.84 11.72 24.57
N LYS A 115 -4.48 12.89 24.74
CA LYS A 115 -3.97 14.12 24.12
C LYS A 115 -2.53 14.18 24.57
N ASP A 116 -1.60 13.86 23.68
CA ASP A 116 -0.18 14.01 23.92
C ASP A 116 -0.04 15.47 24.35
N PRO A 117 0.23 15.75 25.63
CA PRO A 117 0.13 17.12 26.10
C PRO A 117 1.28 17.83 25.42
N ALA A 118 0.94 18.56 24.34
CA ALA A 118 1.83 19.10 23.32
C ALA A 118 3.27 19.12 23.83
N ALA A 119 4.06 18.08 23.49
CA ALA A 119 5.34 17.80 24.14
C ALA A 119 6.14 19.09 24.26
N LYS A 120 6.11 19.67 25.46
CA LYS A 120 6.63 21.01 25.68
C LYS A 120 8.12 20.84 25.81
N ASN A 121 8.87 21.34 24.83
CA ASN A 121 10.32 21.35 24.92
C ASN A 121 10.71 22.25 26.10
N LEU A 122 11.28 21.65 27.14
CA LEU A 122 11.79 22.35 28.31
C LEU A 122 13.24 22.71 28.04
N ALA A 123 13.58 23.99 28.21
CA ALA A 123 14.97 24.42 28.19
C ALA A 123 15.66 24.07 29.52
N ASP A 124 16.96 24.32 29.58
CA ASP A 124 17.76 24.13 30.79
C ASP A 124 17.19 24.95 31.95
N GLY A 125 16.94 24.31 33.10
CA GLY A 125 16.37 24.95 34.28
C GLY A 125 14.84 25.15 34.24
N ASP A 126 14.17 24.81 33.14
CA ASP A 126 12.73 25.03 33.01
C ASP A 126 11.90 24.08 33.89
N THR A 127 10.77 24.63 34.34
CA THR A 127 9.71 23.88 34.99
C THR A 127 8.42 24.06 34.20
N SER A 128 7.72 22.98 33.88
CA SER A 128 6.35 23.04 33.35
C SER A 128 5.37 22.26 34.21
N VAL A 129 4.20 22.85 34.37
CA VAL A 129 3.03 22.23 34.98
C VAL A 129 2.08 21.86 33.84
N TYR A 130 1.66 20.60 33.82
CA TYR A 130 0.73 20.03 32.86
C TYR A 130 -0.69 20.05 33.41
N ASP A 131 -1.68 19.88 32.52
CA ASP A 131 -3.12 19.98 32.84
C ASP A 131 -3.60 18.95 33.88
N ASP A 132 -2.82 17.90 34.14
CA ASP A 132 -3.09 16.83 35.10
C ASP A 132 -2.41 17.03 36.45
N ASP A 133 -1.93 18.25 36.74
CA ASP A 133 -1.15 18.61 37.93
C ASP A 133 0.21 17.90 38.02
N LEU A 134 0.71 17.37 36.90
CA LEU A 134 2.07 16.87 36.81
C LEU A 134 3.03 18.05 36.61
N LYS A 135 4.04 18.15 37.46
CA LYS A 135 5.08 19.17 37.36
C LYS A 135 6.40 18.51 36.97
N VAL A 136 6.93 18.89 35.82
CA VAL A 136 8.20 18.39 35.28
C VAL A 136 9.23 19.50 35.34
N THR A 137 10.35 19.23 36.00
CA THR A 137 11.48 20.16 36.15
C THR A 137 12.72 19.56 35.51
N VAL A 138 13.38 20.34 34.65
CA VAL A 138 14.66 19.99 34.02
C VAL A 138 15.76 20.81 34.69
N SER A 139 16.77 20.15 35.25
CA SER A 139 17.91 20.84 35.84
C SER A 139 18.83 21.44 34.77
N ASP A 140 19.64 22.43 35.14
CA ASP A 140 20.78 22.83 34.31
C ASP A 140 21.70 21.63 34.02
N PRO A 141 22.24 21.51 32.80
CA PRO A 141 23.15 20.44 32.43
C PRO A 141 24.47 20.58 33.17
N LYS A 142 24.95 19.47 33.72
CA LYS A 142 26.26 19.40 34.40
C LYS A 142 27.23 18.61 33.55
N ALA A 143 28.44 19.13 33.35
CA ALA A 143 29.48 18.38 32.65
C ALA A 143 29.71 17.02 33.34
N TYR A 144 29.64 15.95 32.58
CA TYR A 144 29.80 14.59 33.06
C TYR A 144 30.96 13.94 32.33
N LYS A 145 31.78 13.18 33.06
CA LYS A 145 32.86 12.38 32.48
C LYS A 145 32.48 10.90 32.63
N PRO A 146 32.01 10.25 31.56
CA PRO A 146 31.68 8.83 31.61
C PRO A 146 32.92 8.01 31.92
N SER A 147 32.73 6.88 32.62
CA SER A 147 33.81 5.92 32.83
C SER A 147 34.15 5.20 31.51
N GLU A 148 35.33 4.58 31.43
CA GLU A 148 35.74 3.77 30.27
C GLU A 148 34.80 2.58 29.98
N PHE A 149 33.89 2.27 30.90
CA PHE A 149 32.90 1.20 30.78
C PHE A 149 31.48 1.72 30.48
N ALA A 150 31.30 3.03 30.29
CA ALA A 150 30.00 3.60 29.97
C ALA A 150 29.58 3.19 28.55
N ALA A 151 28.55 2.34 28.45
CA ALA A 151 27.95 1.98 27.17
C ALA A 151 27.29 3.22 26.54
N GLY A 152 27.41 3.39 25.21
CA GLY A 152 26.75 4.47 24.48
C GLY A 152 27.55 5.76 24.32
N HIS A 153 28.76 5.88 24.89
CA HIS A 153 29.61 7.05 24.64
C HIS A 153 30.48 6.88 23.39
N THR A 154 30.14 7.58 22.32
CA THR A 154 31.03 7.69 21.15
C THR A 154 32.26 8.55 21.48
N GLU A 155 33.45 8.06 21.17
CA GLU A 155 34.71 8.79 21.40
C GLU A 155 34.70 10.13 20.65
N GLY A 156 34.98 11.24 21.36
CA GLY A 156 34.95 12.61 20.82
C GLY A 156 33.72 13.44 21.20
N ASN A 157 32.68 12.85 21.79
CA ASN A 157 31.51 13.58 22.26
C ASN A 157 31.71 14.18 23.67
N LYS A 158 30.98 15.27 23.97
CA LYS A 158 30.88 15.85 25.33
C LYS A 158 29.65 15.26 26.02
N ALA A 159 29.83 14.72 27.22
CA ALA A 159 28.73 14.22 28.01
C ALA A 159 28.26 15.24 29.05
N TYR A 160 26.94 15.28 29.26
CA TYR A 160 26.30 16.09 30.27
C TYR A 160 25.29 15.25 31.03
N GLN A 161 25.16 15.51 32.32
CA GLN A 161 24.15 14.94 33.18
C GLN A 161 23.03 15.96 33.38
N VAL A 162 21.79 15.52 33.13
CA VAL A 162 20.57 16.30 33.35
C VAL A 162 19.67 15.51 34.30
N THR A 163 19.08 16.17 35.29
CA THR A 163 18.10 15.58 36.20
C THR A 163 16.71 16.06 35.82
N VAL A 164 15.82 15.09 35.55
CA VAL A 164 14.40 15.36 35.31
C VAL A 164 13.62 14.92 36.54
N VAL A 165 12.93 15.88 37.17
CA VAL A 165 12.07 15.61 38.34
C VAL A 165 10.61 15.69 37.91
N VAL A 166 9.86 14.62 38.15
CA VAL A 166 8.42 14.54 37.89
C VAL A 166 7.68 14.48 39.22
N GLU A 167 6.97 15.55 39.57
CA GLU A 167 6.12 15.64 40.75
C GLU A 167 4.65 15.47 40.34
N ASN A 168 3.97 14.44 40.86
CA ASN A 168 2.53 14.26 40.64
C ASN A 168 1.73 14.91 41.79
N GLY A 169 1.16 16.09 41.54
CA GLY A 169 0.23 16.77 42.45
C GLY A 169 -1.23 16.32 42.30
N GLY A 170 -1.52 15.51 41.28
CA GLY A 170 -2.87 15.06 40.93
C GLY A 170 -3.38 13.91 41.79
N LYS A 171 -4.70 13.65 41.69
CA LYS A 171 -5.38 12.58 42.46
C LYS A 171 -5.27 11.20 41.80
N LYS A 172 -4.90 11.12 40.53
CA LYS A 172 -4.73 9.86 39.78
C LYS A 172 -3.29 9.37 39.93
N LYS A 173 -3.11 8.04 40.01
CA LYS A 173 -1.77 7.45 40.00
C LYS A 173 -1.10 7.74 38.67
N PHE A 174 0.16 8.19 38.73
CA PHE A 174 1.00 8.38 37.56
C PHE A 174 1.80 7.11 37.30
N ASP A 175 1.77 6.62 36.07
CA ASP A 175 2.54 5.45 35.64
C ASP A 175 3.85 5.94 34.99
N ALA A 176 4.95 5.85 35.74
CA ALA A 176 6.26 6.27 35.27
C ALA A 176 6.85 5.32 34.20
N THR A 177 6.30 4.12 34.02
CA THR A 177 6.85 3.08 33.14
C THR A 177 6.75 3.45 31.66
N LEU A 178 5.83 4.37 31.31
CA LEU A 178 5.62 4.87 29.95
C LEU A 178 6.40 6.16 29.66
N VAL A 179 7.15 6.69 30.64
CA VAL A 179 7.90 7.93 30.46
C VAL A 179 9.08 7.69 29.51
N THR A 180 9.06 8.39 28.38
CA THR A 180 10.17 8.41 27.44
C THR A 180 10.86 9.77 27.51
N LEU A 181 12.15 9.78 27.80
CA LEU A 181 12.97 10.99 27.84
C LEU A 181 13.81 11.05 26.57
N THR A 182 13.72 12.17 25.85
CA THR A 182 14.59 12.45 24.71
C THR A 182 15.21 13.83 24.88
N GLY A 183 16.51 13.95 24.60
CA GLY A 183 17.25 15.20 24.70
C GLY A 183 17.68 15.69 23.32
N ARG A 184 17.79 17.01 23.16
CA ARG A 184 18.43 17.65 22.00
C ARG A 184 19.45 18.65 22.48
N ALA A 185 20.59 18.70 21.80
CA ALA A 185 21.72 19.57 22.16
C ALA A 185 22.21 20.40 20.96
N GLY A 186 22.72 21.59 21.26
CA GLY A 186 23.27 22.53 20.27
C GLY A 186 22.22 23.38 19.56
N THR A 187 22.68 24.44 18.89
CA THR A 187 21.83 25.45 18.23
C THR A 187 20.94 24.90 17.11
N ASN A 188 21.30 23.72 16.58
CA ASN A 188 20.55 23.03 15.52
C ASN A 188 19.63 21.92 16.07
N GLY A 189 19.62 21.69 17.39
CA GLY A 189 18.76 20.70 18.04
C GLY A 189 19.07 19.25 17.69
N VAL A 190 20.36 18.88 17.62
CA VAL A 190 20.78 17.51 17.31
C VAL A 190 20.35 16.57 18.43
N ALA A 191 19.82 15.40 18.11
CA ALA A 191 19.41 14.41 19.09
C ALA A 191 20.61 14.01 19.97
N ALA A 192 20.45 14.12 21.29
CA ALA A 192 21.43 13.65 22.24
C ALA A 192 21.25 12.14 22.45
N GLU A 193 22.36 11.40 22.43
CA GLU A 193 22.36 9.98 22.74
C GLU A 193 22.22 9.80 24.26
N PRO A 194 21.26 8.98 24.73
CA PRO A 194 21.20 8.63 26.13
C PRO A 194 22.40 7.76 26.49
N LEU A 195 23.03 8.09 27.63
CA LEU A 195 24.02 7.25 28.31
C LEU A 195 23.35 6.33 29.31
#